data_AF-A0A973Q3U8-F1
#
_entry.id   AF-A0A973Q3U8-F1
#
_cell.length_a   1.000
_cell.length_b   1.000
_cell.length_c   1.000
_cell.angle_alpha   90.00
_cell.angle_beta   90.00
_cell.angle_gamma   90.00
#
_symmetry.space_group_name_H-M   'P 1'
#
loop_
_entity.id
_entity.type
_entity.pdbx_description
1 polymer ?
#
loop_
_entity_poly.entity_id
_entity_poly.type
_entity_poly.pdbx_seq_one_letter_code
_entity_poly.pdbx_strand_id
1 'polypeptide(L)'
;MLNFAAASRLARELDQMPRLAAWAQLSIQPGAGRQGARVSGATRTPPTPLAMHAASYLGPAAPGDVHDPYRDQDGIVPLAGTLTAWARVHVEECGRFGEPASGRIGDLLAYLSRRDVLAWGVTRMWADEYASEIHSCWLTLDRLAAIRPRRRALPLPCPRCGLLSLSQQDGQDIECGNASCPLGLMRPDEYDRRIEQYLALLDAA
;
A
#
# COMPACT_ATOMS: atom_id res chain seq x y z
N MET A 1 3.44 19.75 17.87
CA MET A 1 1.97 19.77 17.64
C MET A 1 1.73 19.92 16.16
N LEU A 2 0.94 19.00 15.59
CA LEU A 2 0.68 19.00 14.16
C LEU A 2 -0.25 20.16 13.76
N ASN A 3 0.00 20.74 12.59
CA ASN A 3 -0.99 21.58 11.93
C ASN A 3 -2.15 20.74 11.38
N PHE A 4 -3.25 21.41 11.00
CA PHE A 4 -4.46 20.73 10.49
C PHE A 4 -4.19 19.82 9.29
N ALA A 5 -3.32 20.23 8.37
CA ALA A 5 -3.01 19.45 7.17
C ALA A 5 -2.26 18.15 7.50
N ALA A 6 -1.26 18.23 8.39
CA ALA A 6 -0.50 17.06 8.85
C ALA A 6 -1.37 16.11 9.67
N ALA A 7 -2.22 16.63 10.57
CA ALA A 7 -3.18 15.83 11.33
C ALA A 7 -4.19 15.11 10.41
N SER A 8 -4.70 15.82 9.39
CA SER A 8 -5.63 15.23 8.40
C SER A 8 -4.95 14.16 7.54
N ARG A 9 -3.68 14.34 7.20
CA ARG A 9 -2.89 13.33 6.49
C ARG A 9 -2.71 12.09 7.36
N LEU A 10 -2.26 12.24 8.60
CA LEU A 10 -2.07 11.14 9.55
C LEU A 10 -3.35 10.32 9.72
N ALA A 11 -4.49 10.98 9.94
CA ALA A 11 -5.79 10.32 10.07
C ALA A 11 -6.15 9.50 8.83
N ARG A 12 -5.95 10.07 7.63
CA ARG A 12 -6.19 9.38 6.37
C ARG A 12 -5.25 8.19 6.16
N GLU A 13 -3.98 8.33 6.53
CA GLU A 13 -2.99 7.26 6.38
C GLU A 13 -3.35 6.07 7.28
N LEU A 14 -3.62 6.32 8.57
CA LEU A 14 -4.07 5.29 9.51
C LEU A 14 -5.35 4.59 9.05
N ASP A 15 -6.32 5.34 8.51
CA ASP A 15 -7.56 4.78 7.96
C ASP A 15 -7.32 3.85 6.75
N GLN A 16 -6.34 4.18 5.90
CA GLN A 16 -6.01 3.40 4.71
C GLN A 16 -5.16 2.16 5.00
N MET A 17 -4.31 2.21 6.02
CA MET A 17 -3.33 1.16 6.34
C MET A 17 -3.94 -0.24 6.52
N PRO A 18 -5.11 -0.45 7.16
CA PRO A 18 -5.71 -1.78 7.26
C PRO A 18 -5.95 -2.43 5.90
N ARG A 19 -6.45 -1.66 4.94
CA ARG A 19 -6.68 -2.15 3.57
C ARG A 19 -5.38 -2.44 2.85
N LEU A 20 -4.37 -1.59 2.99
CA LEU A 20 -3.05 -1.81 2.39
C LEU A 20 -2.36 -3.04 3.00
N ALA A 21 -2.45 -3.23 4.31
CA ALA A 21 -1.93 -4.41 5.00
C ALA A 21 -2.59 -5.70 4.50
N ALA A 22 -3.91 -5.69 4.26
CA ALA A 22 -4.62 -6.82 3.68
C ALA A 22 -4.10 -7.15 2.26
N TRP A 23 -3.91 -6.16 1.39
CA TRP A 23 -3.33 -6.37 0.06
C TRP A 23 -1.89 -6.87 0.10
N ALA A 24 -1.08 -6.32 1.00
CA ALA A 24 0.28 -6.78 1.22
C ALA A 24 0.29 -8.23 1.76
N GLN A 25 -0.66 -8.63 2.60
CA GLN A 25 -0.79 -10.01 3.08
C GLN A 25 -1.14 -10.97 1.93
N LEU A 26 -1.95 -10.55 0.97
CA LEU A 26 -2.25 -11.34 -0.22
C LEU A 26 -1.00 -11.57 -1.10
N SER A 27 -0.04 -10.64 -1.08
CA SER A 27 1.24 -10.80 -1.80
C SER A 27 2.17 -11.86 -1.19
N ILE A 28 1.88 -12.32 0.03
CA ILE A 28 2.60 -13.39 0.72
C ILE A 28 1.98 -14.76 0.40
N GLN A 29 0.84 -14.84 -0.31
CA GLN A 29 0.25 -16.14 -0.61
C GLN A 29 1.17 -16.98 -1.53
N PRO A 30 1.20 -18.31 -1.38
CA PRO A 30 1.95 -19.19 -2.27
C PRO A 30 1.59 -18.93 -3.73
N GLY A 31 2.60 -18.62 -4.56
CA GLY A 31 2.40 -18.32 -5.98
C GLY A 31 2.12 -16.83 -6.30
N ALA A 32 2.03 -15.97 -5.28
CA ALA A 32 2.00 -14.52 -5.46
C ALA A 32 3.40 -13.92 -5.70
N GLY A 33 4.47 -14.69 -5.48
CA GLY A 33 5.83 -14.31 -5.88
C GLY A 33 5.89 -14.04 -7.38
N ARG A 34 6.76 -13.09 -7.80
CA ARG A 34 7.03 -12.85 -9.22
C ARG A 34 7.37 -14.17 -9.88
N GLN A 35 6.69 -14.54 -10.96
CA GLN A 35 7.09 -15.67 -11.80
C GLN A 35 8.52 -15.39 -12.30
N GLY A 36 9.50 -16.00 -11.64
CA GLY A 36 10.88 -15.94 -12.09
C GLY A 36 11.01 -16.64 -13.44
N ALA A 37 12.01 -16.26 -14.22
CA ALA A 37 12.37 -16.99 -15.43
C ALA A 37 12.52 -18.49 -15.11
N ARG A 38 12.00 -19.37 -15.99
CA ARG A 38 12.18 -20.83 -15.85
C ARG A 38 13.67 -21.11 -15.61
N VAL A 39 13.96 -21.67 -14.44
CA VAL A 39 15.32 -22.00 -14.07
C VAL A 39 15.62 -23.39 -14.62
N SER A 40 16.42 -23.49 -15.69
CA SER A 40 16.98 -24.76 -16.16
C SER A 40 18.46 -24.85 -15.76
N GLY A 41 18.83 -25.85 -14.95
CA GLY A 41 20.21 -26.13 -14.55
C GLY A 41 20.36 -26.40 -13.05
N ALA A 42 21.20 -27.39 -12.70
CA ALA A 42 21.37 -27.92 -11.34
C ALA A 42 22.03 -26.96 -10.32
N THR A 43 22.48 -25.77 -10.75
CA THR A 43 23.27 -24.83 -9.94
C THR A 43 22.56 -23.51 -9.61
N ARG A 44 21.29 -23.35 -10.00
CA ARG A 44 20.54 -22.12 -9.70
C ARG A 44 19.50 -22.38 -8.62
N THR A 45 19.54 -21.56 -7.57
CA THR A 45 18.53 -21.56 -6.51
C THR A 45 17.18 -21.13 -7.10
N PRO A 46 16.12 -21.94 -6.94
CA PRO A 46 14.79 -21.58 -7.40
C PRO A 46 14.30 -20.30 -6.68
N PRO A 47 13.56 -19.42 -7.38
CA PRO A 47 13.03 -18.20 -6.75
C PRO A 47 12.07 -18.57 -5.62
N THR A 48 12.14 -17.83 -4.51
CA THR A 48 11.22 -18.03 -3.38
C THR A 48 9.78 -17.77 -3.84
N PRO A 49 8.82 -18.66 -3.56
CA PRO A 49 7.46 -18.55 -4.07
C PRO A 49 6.63 -17.44 -3.41
N LEU A 50 7.24 -16.64 -2.52
CA LEU A 50 6.63 -15.64 -1.65
C LEU A 50 7.31 -14.29 -1.86
N ALA A 51 6.57 -13.20 -1.74
CA ALA A 51 7.14 -11.86 -1.69
C ALA A 51 7.87 -11.64 -0.35
N MET A 52 9.15 -12.00 -0.28
CA MET A 52 9.97 -11.97 0.95
C MET A 52 9.98 -10.60 1.65
N HIS A 53 9.95 -9.50 0.91
CA HIS A 53 9.87 -8.16 1.50
C HIS A 53 8.54 -7.91 2.23
N ALA A 54 7.42 -8.38 1.67
CA ALA A 54 6.13 -8.29 2.33
C ALA A 54 6.09 -9.18 3.58
N ALA A 55 6.62 -10.39 3.48
CA ALA A 55 6.70 -11.32 4.60
C ALA A 55 7.58 -10.80 5.75
N SER A 56 8.73 -10.19 5.43
CA SER A 56 9.60 -9.57 6.43
C SER A 56 8.95 -8.35 7.09
N TYR A 57 8.24 -7.53 6.32
CA TYR A 57 7.63 -6.30 6.84
C TYR A 57 6.34 -6.52 7.65
N LEU A 58 5.52 -7.48 7.22
CA LEU A 58 4.27 -7.88 7.92
C LEU A 58 4.48 -8.96 8.97
N GLY A 59 5.67 -9.56 9.00
CA GLY A 59 6.04 -10.59 9.96
C GLY A 59 5.92 -10.10 11.41
N PRO A 60 5.86 -11.03 12.38
CA PRO A 60 5.84 -10.65 13.79
C PRO A 60 7.08 -9.81 14.12
N ALA A 61 6.87 -8.71 14.84
CA ALA A 61 7.98 -8.01 15.47
C ALA A 61 8.58 -8.90 16.57
N ALA A 62 9.89 -8.77 16.81
CA ALA A 62 10.51 -9.42 17.96
C ALA A 62 9.79 -8.94 19.24
N PRO A 63 9.38 -9.83 20.15
CA PRO A 63 8.58 -9.47 21.33
C PRO A 63 9.37 -8.73 22.44
N GLY A 64 10.54 -8.18 22.14
CA GLY A 64 11.41 -7.51 23.10
C GLY A 64 12.58 -6.80 22.42
N ASP A 65 13.50 -6.28 23.24
CA ASP A 65 14.68 -5.61 22.76
C ASP A 65 15.50 -6.55 21.86
N VAL A 66 15.79 -6.06 20.66
CA VAL A 66 16.64 -6.76 19.71
C VAL A 66 18.07 -6.67 20.22
N HIS A 67 18.56 -7.76 20.81
CA HIS A 67 19.97 -7.86 21.17
C HIS A 67 20.77 -8.25 19.92
N ASP A 68 21.38 -7.24 19.29
CA ASP A 68 22.25 -7.39 18.14
C ASP A 68 23.71 -7.06 18.52
N PRO A 69 24.41 -7.99 19.20
CA PRO A 69 25.79 -7.77 19.62
C PRO A 69 26.78 -7.71 18.46
N TYR A 70 26.42 -8.24 17.29
CA TYR A 70 27.27 -8.31 16.11
C TYR A 70 26.96 -7.23 15.07
N ARG A 71 25.88 -6.46 15.26
CA ARG A 71 25.37 -5.45 14.33
C ARG A 71 25.09 -6.03 12.95
N ASP A 72 24.66 -7.28 12.90
CA ASP A 72 24.36 -8.00 11.65
C ASP A 72 22.86 -8.04 11.34
N GLN A 73 22.02 -7.41 12.18
CA GLN A 73 20.62 -7.20 11.87
C GLN A 73 20.44 -5.99 10.95
N ASP A 74 20.53 -6.27 9.66
CA ASP A 74 20.08 -5.34 8.62
C ASP A 74 18.65 -5.70 8.22
N GLY A 75 17.72 -4.73 8.30
CA GLY A 75 16.33 -5.00 7.94
C GLY A 75 15.40 -3.79 8.02
N ILE A 76 14.26 -3.92 7.35
CA ILE A 76 13.16 -2.96 7.48
C ILE A 76 12.49 -3.22 8.83
N VAL A 77 12.28 -2.16 9.62
CA VAL A 77 11.52 -2.26 10.89
C VAL A 77 10.13 -2.85 10.59
N PRO A 78 9.74 -3.97 11.24
CA PRO A 78 8.43 -4.56 11.02
C PRO A 78 7.30 -3.57 11.36
N LEU A 79 6.23 -3.59 10.57
CA LEU A 79 5.08 -2.71 10.77
C LEU A 79 4.51 -2.84 12.19
N ALA A 80 4.35 -4.07 12.67
CA ALA A 80 3.82 -4.35 14.00
C ALA A 80 4.68 -3.71 15.11
N GLY A 81 6.00 -3.64 14.93
CA GLY A 81 6.92 -3.05 15.92
C GLY A 81 6.69 -1.55 16.06
N THR A 82 6.64 -0.84 14.93
CA THR A 82 6.37 0.61 14.90
C THR A 82 5.00 0.94 15.51
N LEU A 83 3.95 0.20 15.11
CA LEU A 83 2.60 0.41 15.64
C LEU A 83 2.51 0.11 17.14
N THR A 84 3.20 -0.92 17.61
CA THR A 84 3.26 -1.28 19.04
C THR A 84 3.95 -0.20 19.85
N ALA A 85 5.08 0.33 19.36
CA ALA A 85 5.80 1.41 20.01
C ALA A 85 4.91 2.65 20.20
N TRP A 86 4.23 3.10 19.14
CA TRP A 86 3.31 4.25 19.25
C TRP A 86 2.09 3.96 20.13
N ALA A 87 1.50 2.77 20.04
CA ALA A 87 0.40 2.40 20.93
C ALA A 87 0.84 2.45 22.40
N ARG A 88 2.05 1.98 22.70
CA ARG A 88 2.64 2.03 24.04
C ARG A 88 2.88 3.46 24.53
N VAL A 89 3.47 4.34 23.71
CA VAL A 89 3.63 5.77 24.05
C VAL A 89 2.28 6.40 24.41
N HIS A 90 1.24 6.13 23.62
CA HIS A 90 -0.11 6.61 23.92
C HIS A 90 -0.68 6.08 25.24
N VAL A 91 -0.46 4.80 25.54
CA VAL A 91 -0.91 4.17 26.80
C VAL A 91 -0.15 4.77 27.99
N GLU A 92 1.17 4.85 27.92
CA GLU A 92 2.03 5.31 29.01
C GLU A 92 1.82 6.80 29.33
N GLU A 93 1.68 7.66 28.32
CA GLU A 93 1.53 9.11 28.55
C GLU A 93 0.10 9.56 28.87
N CYS A 94 -0.91 8.84 28.39
CA CYS A 94 -2.31 9.28 28.53
C CYS A 94 -3.08 8.46 29.58
N GLY A 95 -2.87 7.14 29.64
CA GLY A 95 -3.50 6.20 30.57
C GLY A 95 -5.03 6.01 30.44
N ARG A 96 -5.75 6.96 29.81
CA ARG A 96 -7.23 7.01 29.82
C ARG A 96 -7.91 6.26 28.68
N PHE A 97 -7.18 5.86 27.64
CA PHE A 97 -7.75 5.24 26.44
C PHE A 97 -7.81 3.71 26.49
N GLY A 98 -7.33 3.11 27.58
CA GLY A 98 -7.12 1.67 27.69
C GLY A 98 -5.97 1.19 26.81
N GLU A 99 -5.80 -0.12 26.73
CA GLU A 99 -4.78 -0.78 25.92
C GLU A 99 -5.38 -1.25 24.57
N PRO A 100 -4.55 -1.43 23.52
CA PRO A 100 -4.99 -2.13 22.32
C PRO A 100 -5.44 -3.56 22.68
N ALA A 101 -6.44 -4.07 21.94
CA ALA A 101 -7.02 -5.39 22.24
C ALA A 101 -6.00 -6.54 22.12
N SER A 102 -5.00 -6.39 21.25
CA SER A 102 -3.85 -7.29 21.14
C SER A 102 -2.68 -6.59 20.43
N GLY A 103 -1.53 -7.26 20.33
CA GLY A 103 -0.38 -6.83 19.52
C GLY A 103 -0.52 -7.10 18.01
N ARG A 104 -1.70 -7.50 17.52
CA ARG A 104 -1.94 -7.71 16.09
C ARG A 104 -2.04 -6.36 15.36
N ILE A 105 -1.50 -6.29 14.14
CA ILE A 105 -1.51 -5.07 13.31
C ILE A 105 -2.90 -4.44 13.21
N GLY A 106 -3.95 -5.26 12.99
CA GLY A 106 -5.33 -4.76 12.87
C GLY A 106 -5.84 -4.08 14.14
N ASP A 107 -5.55 -4.65 15.32
CA ASP A 107 -5.98 -4.12 16.62
C ASP A 107 -5.21 -2.84 16.98
N LEU A 108 -3.91 -2.80 16.65
CA LEU A 108 -3.06 -1.62 16.84
C LEU A 108 -3.51 -0.46 15.94
N LEU A 109 -3.77 -0.74 14.65
CA LEU A 109 -4.32 0.26 13.73
C LEU A 109 -5.69 0.74 14.19
N ALA A 110 -6.58 -0.16 14.60
CA ALA A 110 -7.88 0.21 15.14
C ALA A 110 -7.74 1.14 16.35
N TYR A 111 -6.86 0.81 17.30
CA TYR A 111 -6.57 1.65 18.46
C TYR A 111 -6.06 3.04 18.09
N LEU A 112 -5.00 3.12 17.27
CA LEU A 112 -4.38 4.39 16.86
C LEU A 112 -5.29 5.26 15.98
N SER A 113 -6.21 4.64 15.22
CA SER A 113 -7.18 5.34 14.38
C SER A 113 -8.38 5.88 15.17
N ARG A 114 -8.54 5.52 16.44
CA ARG A 114 -9.64 6.03 17.25
C ARG A 114 -9.56 7.55 17.35
N ARG A 115 -10.71 8.21 17.16
CA ARG A 115 -10.81 9.67 17.11
C ARG A 115 -10.25 10.35 18.36
N ASP A 116 -10.49 9.80 19.54
CA ASP A 116 -10.05 10.33 20.82
C ASP A 116 -8.54 10.18 21.03
N VAL A 117 -7.98 9.02 20.66
CA VAL A 117 -6.53 8.74 20.67
C VAL A 117 -5.80 9.69 19.72
N LEU A 118 -6.27 9.79 18.47
CA LEU A 118 -5.67 10.63 17.44
C LEU A 118 -5.76 12.12 17.80
N ALA A 119 -6.94 12.61 18.20
CA ALA A 119 -7.12 14.01 18.57
C ALA A 119 -6.22 14.43 19.73
N TRP A 120 -5.91 13.52 20.66
CA TRP A 120 -4.98 13.79 21.75
C TRP A 120 -3.51 13.70 21.31
N GLY A 121 -3.16 12.72 20.48
CA GLY A 121 -1.78 12.49 20.01
C GLY A 121 -1.24 13.65 19.17
N VAL A 122 -2.08 14.23 18.29
CA VAL A 122 -1.64 15.33 17.41
C VAL A 122 -1.25 16.61 18.16
N THR A 123 -1.64 16.76 19.42
CA THR A 123 -1.29 17.91 20.27
C THR A 123 0.01 17.72 21.05
N ARG A 124 0.66 16.55 20.97
CA ARG A 124 1.85 16.23 21.75
C ARG A 124 3.13 16.78 21.12
N MET A 125 4.21 16.75 21.89
CA MET A 125 5.53 17.22 21.44
C MET A 125 6.19 16.26 20.44
N TRP A 126 5.93 14.96 20.57
CA TRP A 126 6.38 13.89 19.66
C TRP A 126 5.47 13.70 18.44
N ALA A 127 4.43 14.53 18.27
CA ALA A 127 3.42 14.32 17.23
C ALA A 127 3.98 14.37 15.80
N ASP A 128 5.04 15.14 15.57
CA ASP A 128 5.73 15.25 14.27
C ASP A 128 6.47 13.95 13.92
N GLU A 129 7.16 13.36 14.90
CA GLU A 129 7.83 12.06 14.76
C GLU A 129 6.82 10.94 14.51
N TYR A 130 5.74 10.91 15.29
CA TYR A 130 4.64 9.98 15.10
C TYR A 130 4.06 10.05 13.69
N ALA A 131 3.76 11.24 13.19
CA ALA A 131 3.24 11.41 11.84
C ALA A 131 4.24 10.97 10.76
N SER A 132 5.53 11.21 10.97
CA SER A 132 6.59 10.84 10.03
C SER A 132 6.78 9.32 9.94
N GLU A 133 6.80 8.63 11.08
CA GLU A 133 6.96 7.17 11.12
C GLU A 133 5.73 6.45 10.55
N ILE A 134 4.52 6.93 10.88
CA ILE A 134 3.29 6.39 10.28
C ILE A 134 3.27 6.62 8.77
N HIS A 135 3.68 7.80 8.30
CA HIS A 135 3.78 8.08 6.87
C HIS A 135 4.77 7.13 6.18
N SER A 136 5.91 6.85 6.80
CA SER A 136 6.91 5.92 6.29
C SER A 136 6.38 4.49 6.22
N CYS A 137 5.60 4.07 7.22
CA CYS A 137 4.88 2.80 7.21
C CYS A 137 3.84 2.73 6.10
N TRP A 138 3.05 3.80 5.93
CA TRP A 138 2.05 3.91 4.88
C TRP A 138 2.67 3.82 3.48
N LEU A 139 3.77 4.53 3.21
CA LEU A 139 4.50 4.45 1.94
C LEU A 139 5.03 3.05 1.65
N THR A 140 5.53 2.37 2.67
CA THR A 140 6.04 1.00 2.55
C THR A 140 4.90 0.04 2.24
N LEU A 141 3.79 0.14 2.97
CA LEU A 141 2.58 -0.62 2.71
C LEU A 141 2.01 -0.36 1.32
N ASP A 142 1.95 0.88 0.85
CA ASP A 142 1.42 1.21 -0.48
C ASP A 142 2.26 0.58 -1.60
N ARG A 143 3.58 0.53 -1.43
CA ARG A 143 4.50 -0.16 -2.36
C ARG A 143 4.35 -1.68 -2.30
N LEU A 144 4.19 -2.26 -1.11
CA LEU A 144 4.02 -3.71 -0.94
C LEU A 144 2.63 -4.20 -1.38
N ALA A 145 1.62 -3.36 -1.23
CA ALA A 145 0.27 -3.58 -1.70
C ALA A 145 0.14 -3.44 -3.23
N ALA A 146 1.21 -3.63 -4.01
CA ALA A 146 1.24 -3.47 -5.47
C ALA A 146 0.31 -4.41 -6.25
N ILE A 147 -0.33 -5.40 -5.60
CA ILE A 147 -1.41 -6.22 -6.17
C ILE A 147 -2.75 -5.46 -6.15
N ARG A 148 -2.82 -4.28 -5.52
CA ARG A 148 -3.99 -3.41 -5.54
C ARG A 148 -4.31 -3.05 -7.00
N PRO A 149 -5.55 -3.29 -7.46
CA PRO A 149 -5.97 -2.83 -8.77
C PRO A 149 -5.83 -1.31 -8.84
N ARG A 150 -4.96 -0.82 -9.73
CA ARG A 150 -4.79 0.61 -9.98
C ARG A 150 -5.67 1.02 -11.13
N ARG A 151 -6.37 2.14 -10.96
CA ARG A 151 -7.06 2.80 -12.07
C ARG A 151 -6.08 3.77 -12.73
N ARG A 152 -5.77 3.55 -14.01
CA ARG A 152 -4.94 4.43 -14.83
C ARG A 152 -5.81 5.13 -15.88
N ALA A 153 -5.59 6.42 -16.08
CA ALA A 153 -6.14 7.13 -17.23
C ALA A 153 -5.39 6.68 -18.48
N LEU A 154 -6.11 6.56 -19.59
CA LEU A 154 -5.55 6.16 -20.87
C LEU A 154 -5.43 7.38 -21.80
N PRO A 155 -4.33 7.50 -22.56
CA PRO A 155 -4.02 8.72 -23.31
C PRO A 155 -4.88 8.93 -24.56
N LEU A 156 -5.47 7.89 -25.14
CA LEU A 156 -6.31 8.06 -26.34
C LEU A 156 -7.74 8.50 -25.98
N PRO A 157 -8.37 9.35 -26.80
CA PRO A 157 -9.77 9.69 -26.63
C PRO A 157 -10.67 8.47 -26.88
N CYS A 158 -11.80 8.45 -26.18
CA CYS A 158 -12.84 7.45 -26.37
C CYS A 158 -13.31 7.44 -27.84
N PRO A 159 -13.36 6.29 -28.55
CA PRO A 159 -13.80 6.25 -29.94
C PRO A 159 -15.26 6.62 -30.16
N ARG A 160 -16.10 6.58 -29.11
CA ARG A 160 -17.53 6.84 -29.23
C ARG A 160 -17.88 8.29 -28.98
N CYS A 161 -17.41 8.86 -27.86
CA CYS A 161 -17.73 10.23 -27.48
C CYS A 161 -16.60 11.24 -27.74
N GLY A 162 -15.41 10.78 -28.14
CA GLY A 162 -14.26 11.66 -28.41
C GLY A 162 -13.57 12.24 -27.19
N LEU A 163 -14.05 11.95 -25.97
CA LEU A 163 -13.52 12.52 -24.73
C LEU A 163 -12.29 11.76 -24.21
N LEU A 164 -11.34 12.48 -23.61
CA LEU A 164 -10.19 11.94 -22.85
C LEU A 164 -10.63 11.46 -21.45
N SER A 165 -11.52 10.48 -21.43
CA SER A 165 -12.12 9.93 -20.21
C SER A 165 -11.97 8.42 -20.09
N LEU A 166 -11.14 7.80 -20.94
CA LEU A 166 -10.86 6.38 -20.84
C LEU A 166 -9.98 6.09 -19.63
N SER A 167 -10.32 5.05 -18.91
CA SER A 167 -9.57 4.59 -17.75
C SER A 167 -9.63 3.08 -17.63
N GLN A 168 -8.58 2.47 -17.12
CA GLN A 168 -8.51 1.03 -16.92
C GLN A 168 -8.15 0.74 -15.48
N GLN A 169 -8.89 -0.15 -14.84
CA GLN A 169 -8.47 -0.77 -13.60
C GLN A 169 -7.72 -2.07 -13.92
N ASP A 170 -6.60 -2.33 -13.23
CA ASP A 170 -5.79 -3.54 -13.50
C ASP A 170 -6.65 -4.81 -13.45
N GLY A 171 -6.51 -5.65 -14.49
CA GLY A 171 -7.27 -6.89 -14.64
C GLY A 171 -8.73 -6.71 -15.09
N GLN A 172 -9.16 -5.47 -15.40
CA GLN A 172 -10.49 -5.17 -15.91
C GLN A 172 -10.44 -4.57 -17.32
N ASP A 173 -11.61 -4.55 -17.94
CA ASP A 173 -11.86 -3.83 -19.18
C ASP A 173 -11.74 -2.31 -18.97
N ILE A 174 -11.55 -1.61 -20.08
CA ILE A 174 -11.38 -0.16 -20.15
C ILE A 174 -12.77 0.50 -20.10
N GLU A 175 -12.95 1.43 -19.18
CA GLU A 175 -14.20 2.16 -19.00
C GLU A 175 -14.08 3.59 -19.53
N CYS A 176 -15.17 4.08 -20.12
CA CYS A 176 -15.33 5.50 -20.39
C CYS A 176 -15.97 6.19 -19.19
N GLY A 177 -15.29 7.15 -18.58
CA GLY A 177 -15.83 7.92 -17.44
C GLY A 177 -17.00 8.86 -17.78
N ASN A 178 -17.41 8.96 -19.05
CA ASN A 178 -18.60 9.70 -19.44
C ASN A 178 -19.84 8.80 -19.30
N ALA A 179 -20.68 9.11 -18.30
CA ALA A 179 -21.90 8.35 -18.00
C ALA A 179 -22.89 8.27 -19.19
N SER A 180 -22.83 9.21 -20.13
CA SER A 180 -23.69 9.23 -21.33
C SER A 180 -23.05 8.52 -22.53
N CYS A 181 -21.86 7.92 -22.38
CA CYS A 181 -21.16 7.26 -23.47
C CYS A 181 -21.69 5.83 -23.70
N PRO A 182 -22.14 5.49 -24.92
CA PRO A 182 -22.65 4.15 -25.22
C PRO A 182 -21.55 3.08 -25.32
N LEU A 183 -20.26 3.45 -25.23
CA LEU A 183 -19.16 2.48 -25.20
C LEU A 183 -19.28 1.59 -23.95
N GLY A 184 -19.57 2.17 -22.78
CA GLY A 184 -19.58 1.49 -21.48
C GLY A 184 -18.22 0.88 -21.11
N LEU A 185 -17.83 -0.20 -21.79
CA LEU A 185 -16.64 -1.00 -21.62
C LEU A 185 -15.95 -1.27 -22.98
N MET A 186 -14.63 -1.34 -22.97
CA MET A 186 -13.77 -1.67 -24.12
C MET A 186 -12.71 -2.67 -23.66
N ARG A 187 -12.42 -3.67 -24.49
CA ARG A 187 -11.39 -4.66 -24.11
C ARG A 187 -9.97 -4.10 -24.28
N PRO A 188 -8.99 -4.55 -23.49
CA PRO A 188 -7.61 -4.05 -23.59
C PRO A 188 -6.98 -4.23 -24.98
N ASP A 189 -7.23 -5.35 -25.64
CA ASP A 189 -6.70 -5.66 -26.98
C ASP A 189 -7.28 -4.76 -28.09
N GLU A 190 -8.51 -4.27 -27.90
CA GLU A 190 -9.13 -3.30 -28.80
C GLU A 190 -8.48 -1.92 -28.68
N TYR A 191 -8.06 -1.57 -27.46
CA TYR A 191 -7.34 -0.34 -27.19
C TYR A 191 -5.91 -0.37 -27.74
N ASP A 192 -5.20 -1.49 -27.58
CA ASP A 192 -3.85 -1.67 -28.14
C ASP A 192 -3.84 -1.55 -29.67
N ARG A 193 -4.80 -2.21 -30.35
CA ARG A 193 -4.99 -2.05 -31.80
C ARG A 193 -5.26 -0.60 -32.23
N ARG A 194 -5.94 0.19 -31.39
CA ARG A 194 -6.15 1.62 -31.68
C ARG A 194 -4.88 2.43 -31.52
N ILE A 195 -4.03 2.10 -30.55
CA ILE A 195 -2.70 2.73 -30.45
C ILE A 195 -1.90 2.47 -31.71
N GLU A 196 -1.86 1.21 -32.17
CA GLU A 196 -1.17 0.85 -33.41
C GLU A 196 -1.68 1.63 -34.63
N GLN A 197 -3.01 1.76 -34.77
CA GLN A 197 -3.62 2.57 -35.83
C GLN A 197 -3.25 4.05 -35.73
N TYR A 198 -3.23 4.61 -34.52
CA TYR A 198 -2.84 6.01 -34.31
C TYR A 198 -1.37 6.26 -34.64
N LEU A 199 -0.48 5.36 -34.22
CA LEU A 199 0.94 5.44 -34.55
C LEU A 199 1.16 5.35 -36.07
N ALA A 200 0.49 4.41 -36.75
CA ALA A 200 0.57 4.29 -38.20
C ALA A 200 0.08 5.53 -38.95
N LEU A 201 -0.93 6.24 -38.42
CA LEU A 201 -1.39 7.51 -38.98
C LEU A 201 -0.38 8.65 -38.78
N LEU A 202 0.32 8.68 -37.64
CA LEU A 202 1.36 9.67 -37.38
C LEU A 202 2.59 9.45 -38.26
N ASP A 203 2.97 8.19 -38.51
CA ASP A 203 4.11 7.85 -39.37
C ASP A 203 3.83 8.12 -40.86
N ALA A 204 2.55 8.20 -41.26
CA ALA A 204 2.12 8.47 -42.62
C ALA A 204 1.91 9.97 -42.92
N ALA A 205 2.01 10.85 -41.92
CA ALA A 205 1.79 12.29 -42.01
C ALA A 205 3.11 13.07 -42.11
#